data_AF-A0A7S2FB71-F1
#
_entry.id   AF-A0A7S2FB71-F1
#
_cell.length_a   1.000
_cell.length_b   1.000
_cell.length_c   1.000
_cell.angle_alpha   90.00
_cell.angle_beta   90.00
_cell.angle_gamma   90.00
#
_symmetry.space_group_name_H-M   'P 1'
#
loop_
_entity.id
_entity.type
_entity.pdbx_description
1 polymer ?
#
loop_
_entity_poly.entity_id
_entity_poly.type
_entity_poly.pdbx_seq_one_letter_code
_entity_poly.pdbx_strand_id
1 'polypeptide(L)'
;PRFYRDILEMVEDDGAIVDRKMDEYKQMTPALRNKAVDELIKQAHGQVEALKGGRLTIDDLEKLNEEDRSIGRRAKVYVQDNWSFFVVWSAFFLWMLLGVIYGIVAEEWSFIQSLYFAISTCSTGGLQGVTRNNWAVLFAGVYALIGVPLYGAALGTFANLIVDRYNAKMFDNKMNEKFETSEVQFVEHINGHKDTEYMDMVEFMEVQFLKLGLVERDLLKQLRDQFKDLDKEGTGKVKKELVIETDKRRITRVNKQKEKLGAKEQP
;
A
#
# COMPACT_ATOMS: atom_id res chain seq x y z
N PRO A 1 -27.89 0.11 1.36
CA PRO A 1 -29.01 -0.70 1.88
C PRO A 1 -28.60 -2.11 2.30
N ARG A 2 -27.83 -2.84 1.47
CA ARG A 2 -27.29 -4.16 1.85
C ARG A 2 -26.41 -4.09 3.11
N PHE A 3 -25.47 -3.15 3.13
CA PHE A 3 -24.54 -2.96 4.26
C PHE A 3 -25.19 -2.67 5.63
N TYR A 4 -26.23 -1.83 5.68
CA TYR A 4 -26.96 -1.54 6.92
C TYR A 4 -27.70 -2.79 7.45
N ARG A 5 -28.16 -3.66 6.54
CA ARG A 5 -28.77 -4.95 6.88
C ARG A 5 -27.72 -5.90 7.46
N ASP A 6 -26.55 -6.00 6.82
CA ASP A 6 -25.48 -6.91 7.26
C ASP A 6 -25.01 -6.58 8.68
N ILE A 7 -24.85 -5.28 9.01
CA ILE A 7 -24.49 -4.86 10.38
C ILE A 7 -25.67 -5.08 11.36
N LEU A 8 -26.91 -4.86 10.92
CA LEU A 8 -28.09 -5.13 11.75
C LEU A 8 -28.23 -6.60 12.10
N GLU A 9 -28.03 -7.49 11.13
CA GLU A 9 -28.03 -8.95 11.32
C GLU A 9 -26.86 -9.43 12.20
N MET A 10 -25.80 -8.62 12.35
CA MET A 10 -24.68 -8.90 13.25
C MET A 10 -24.91 -8.40 14.69
N VAL A 11 -25.73 -7.38 14.88
CA VAL A 11 -26.00 -6.76 16.19
C VAL A 11 -27.30 -7.29 16.82
N GLU A 12 -28.24 -7.75 16.00
CA GLU A 12 -29.58 -8.18 16.40
C GLU A 12 -29.86 -9.61 15.89
N ASP A 13 -30.03 -10.55 16.82
CA ASP A 13 -30.29 -11.96 16.52
C ASP A 13 -31.72 -12.24 15.99
N ASP A 14 -32.65 -11.28 16.16
CA ASP A 14 -34.05 -11.39 15.74
C ASP A 14 -34.29 -10.79 14.34
N GLY A 15 -34.51 -11.66 13.35
CA GLY A 15 -34.77 -11.28 11.97
C GLY A 15 -36.00 -10.38 11.77
N ALA A 16 -37.01 -10.43 12.63
CA ALA A 16 -38.18 -9.56 12.54
C ALA A 16 -37.86 -8.10 12.89
N ILE A 17 -36.89 -7.89 13.78
CA ILE A 17 -36.41 -6.56 14.18
C ILE A 17 -35.52 -5.96 13.09
N VAL A 18 -34.69 -6.79 12.45
CA VAL A 18 -33.85 -6.41 11.30
C VAL A 18 -34.73 -5.89 10.16
N ASP A 19 -35.75 -6.64 9.76
CA ASP A 19 -36.61 -6.24 8.64
C ASP A 19 -37.40 -4.95 8.94
N ARG A 20 -37.86 -4.75 10.18
CA ARG A 20 -38.52 -3.49 10.60
C ARG A 20 -37.57 -2.29 10.55
N LYS A 21 -36.36 -2.41 11.11
CA LYS A 21 -35.35 -1.34 11.09
C LYS A 21 -34.87 -1.04 9.67
N MET A 22 -34.85 -2.06 8.79
CA MET A 22 -34.55 -1.90 7.37
C MET A 22 -35.62 -1.12 6.62
N ASP A 23 -36.89 -1.33 6.94
CA ASP A 23 -37.99 -0.59 6.31
C ASP A 23 -38.07 0.86 6.83
N GLU A 24 -37.79 1.08 8.11
CA GLU A 24 -37.60 2.43 8.66
C GLU A 24 -36.43 3.15 7.97
N TYR A 25 -35.29 2.48 7.78
CA TYR A 25 -34.12 3.03 7.11
C TYR A 25 -34.39 3.43 5.65
N LYS A 26 -35.18 2.65 4.92
CA LYS A 26 -35.57 2.98 3.53
C LYS A 26 -36.43 4.24 3.45
N GLN A 27 -37.25 4.51 4.48
CA GLN A 27 -38.17 5.65 4.52
C GLN A 27 -37.51 6.94 5.04
N MET A 28 -36.31 6.88 5.63
CA MET A 28 -35.59 8.05 6.13
C MET A 28 -34.99 8.92 5.02
N THR A 29 -34.83 10.21 5.30
CA THR A 29 -34.05 11.14 4.46
C THR A 29 -32.55 10.84 4.57
N PRO A 30 -31.72 11.24 3.58
CA PRO A 30 -30.30 10.89 3.55
C PRO A 30 -29.51 11.30 4.82
N ALA A 31 -29.81 12.46 5.41
CA ALA A 31 -29.15 12.92 6.62
C ALA A 31 -29.50 12.07 7.86
N LEU A 32 -30.73 11.58 7.95
CA LEU A 32 -31.20 10.70 9.03
C LEU A 32 -30.65 9.27 8.89
N ARG A 33 -30.48 8.77 7.66
CA ARG A 33 -29.83 7.48 7.40
C ARG A 33 -28.38 7.46 7.91
N ASN A 34 -27.63 8.53 7.65
CA ASN A 34 -26.25 8.63 8.13
C ASN A 34 -26.18 8.61 9.66
N LYS A 35 -27.12 9.29 10.33
CA LYS A 35 -27.20 9.26 11.79
C LYS A 35 -27.56 7.87 12.34
N ALA A 36 -28.47 7.16 11.69
CA ALA A 36 -28.83 5.78 12.06
C ALA A 36 -27.66 4.81 11.87
N VAL A 37 -26.87 4.95 10.80
CA VAL A 37 -25.65 4.18 10.56
C VAL A 37 -24.60 4.48 11.64
N ASP A 38 -24.37 5.76 11.96
CA ASP A 38 -23.41 6.15 13.02
C ASP A 38 -23.81 5.61 14.40
N GLU A 39 -25.10 5.58 14.73
CA GLU A 39 -25.60 5.00 15.98
C GLU A 39 -25.44 3.47 16.00
N LEU A 40 -25.71 2.80 14.87
CA LEU A 40 -25.52 1.35 14.72
C LEU A 40 -24.04 0.95 14.86
N ILE A 41 -23.13 1.70 14.23
CA ILE A 41 -21.68 1.47 14.33
C ILE A 41 -21.18 1.72 15.75
N LYS A 42 -21.69 2.73 16.46
CA LYS A 42 -21.37 2.95 17.88
C LYS A 42 -21.88 1.81 18.76
N GLN A 43 -23.06 1.28 18.47
CA GLN A 43 -23.62 0.13 19.18
C GLN A 43 -22.78 -1.14 18.93
N ALA A 44 -22.37 -1.38 17.68
CA ALA A 44 -21.46 -2.46 17.31
C ALA A 44 -20.07 -2.31 17.98
N HIS A 45 -19.55 -1.09 18.12
CA HIS A 45 -18.32 -0.80 18.86
C HIS A 45 -18.40 -1.20 20.35
N GLY A 46 -19.61 -1.18 20.95
CA GLY A 46 -19.83 -1.65 22.32
C GLY A 46 -19.76 -3.17 22.49
N GLN A 47 -19.85 -3.93 21.40
CA GLN A 47 -19.84 -5.40 21.37
C GLN A 47 -18.53 -5.98 20.80
N VAL A 48 -17.47 -5.16 20.71
CA VAL A 48 -16.18 -5.49 20.05
C VAL A 48 -15.46 -6.73 20.62
N GLU A 49 -15.67 -7.09 21.89
CA GLU A 49 -15.11 -8.33 22.42
C GLU A 49 -15.73 -9.60 21.82
N ALA A 50 -17.00 -9.55 21.38
CA ALA A 50 -17.64 -10.64 20.64
C ALA A 50 -17.20 -10.70 19.16
N LEU A 51 -16.67 -9.59 18.63
CA LEU A 51 -16.27 -9.44 17.22
C LEU A 51 -14.84 -9.93 16.92
N LYS A 52 -14.03 -10.27 17.93
CA LYS A 52 -12.70 -10.90 17.73
C LYS A 52 -12.77 -12.25 17.00
N GLY A 53 -13.94 -12.87 16.90
CA GLY A 53 -14.15 -14.14 16.19
C GLY A 53 -14.46 -14.02 14.69
N GLY A 54 -14.72 -12.82 14.16
CA GLY A 54 -15.30 -12.66 12.82
C GLY A 54 -14.49 -11.75 11.89
N ARG A 55 -13.70 -12.36 10.99
CA ARG A 55 -13.40 -11.96 9.59
C ARG A 55 -13.31 -10.48 9.19
N LEU A 56 -12.91 -9.56 10.05
CA LEU A 56 -12.64 -8.17 9.67
C LEU A 56 -11.23 -7.80 10.13
N THR A 57 -10.32 -7.66 9.16
CA THR A 57 -8.99 -7.09 9.41
C THR A 57 -9.13 -5.58 9.68
N ILE A 58 -8.13 -5.01 10.36
CA ILE A 58 -8.09 -3.57 10.64
C ILE A 58 -8.15 -2.76 9.33
N ASP A 59 -7.55 -3.28 8.25
CA ASP A 59 -7.62 -2.71 6.90
C ASP A 59 -9.04 -2.67 6.33
N ASP A 60 -9.87 -3.68 6.61
CA ASP A 60 -11.27 -3.69 6.19
C ASP A 60 -12.05 -2.65 6.99
N LEU A 61 -11.80 -2.53 8.31
CA LEU A 61 -12.40 -1.48 9.15
C LEU A 61 -11.96 -0.07 8.74
N GLU A 62 -10.74 0.09 8.24
CA GLU A 62 -10.19 1.36 7.75
C GLU A 62 -10.83 1.76 6.40
N LYS A 63 -10.95 0.81 5.46
CA LYS A 63 -11.70 1.01 4.20
C LYS A 63 -13.19 1.29 4.44
N LEU A 64 -13.81 0.62 5.40
CA LEU A 64 -15.19 0.86 5.83
C LEU A 64 -15.37 2.28 6.41
N ASN A 65 -14.33 2.83 7.04
CA ASN A 65 -14.32 4.20 7.56
C ASN A 65 -14.01 5.26 6.48
N GLU A 66 -13.53 4.86 5.30
CA GLU A 66 -13.25 5.73 4.15
C GLU A 66 -14.42 5.86 3.16
N GLU A 67 -15.29 4.85 3.05
CA GLU A 67 -16.47 4.87 2.16
C GLU A 67 -17.63 5.73 2.70
N ASP A 68 -17.82 5.82 4.02
CA ASP A 68 -18.97 6.51 4.64
C ASP A 68 -18.73 7.98 5.05
N ARG A 69 -17.51 8.53 4.90
CA ARG A 69 -17.22 9.93 5.26
C ARG A 69 -17.65 10.92 4.18
N SER A 70 -18.24 12.05 4.58
CA SER A 70 -18.54 13.16 3.68
C SER A 70 -17.30 13.64 2.93
N ILE A 71 -17.46 14.04 1.66
CA ILE A 71 -16.37 14.45 0.75
C ILE A 71 -15.37 15.42 1.40
N GLY A 72 -15.85 16.32 2.28
CA GLY A 72 -15.01 17.27 3.02
C GLY A 72 -14.11 16.63 4.09
N ARG A 73 -14.54 15.54 4.75
CA ARG A 73 -13.69 14.77 5.67
C ARG A 73 -12.80 13.78 4.95
N ARG A 74 -13.21 13.22 3.80
CA ARG A 74 -12.34 12.44 2.90
C ARG A 74 -11.16 13.30 2.44
N ALA A 75 -11.44 14.53 2.02
CA ALA A 75 -10.41 15.50 1.69
C ALA A 75 -9.51 15.80 2.90
N LYS A 76 -10.07 15.97 4.10
CA LYS A 76 -9.28 16.28 5.30
C LYS A 76 -8.37 15.14 5.77
N VAL A 77 -8.81 13.88 5.70
CA VAL A 77 -8.02 12.70 6.05
C VAL A 77 -6.95 12.44 4.99
N TYR A 78 -7.32 12.52 3.70
CA TYR A 78 -6.36 12.44 2.61
C TYR A 78 -5.32 13.57 2.65
N VAL A 79 -5.71 14.80 3.04
CA VAL A 79 -4.81 15.94 3.26
C VAL A 79 -3.92 15.75 4.50
N GLN A 80 -4.40 15.04 5.51
CA GLN A 80 -3.65 14.78 6.74
C GLN A 80 -2.62 13.65 6.55
N ASP A 81 -2.99 12.56 5.87
CA ASP A 81 -2.10 11.44 5.57
C ASP A 81 -1.11 11.80 4.46
N ASN A 82 -1.56 12.54 3.44
CA ASN A 82 -0.69 13.04 2.38
C ASN A 82 -0.23 14.49 2.64
N TRP A 83 -0.10 14.91 3.90
CA TRP A 83 0.40 16.26 4.25
C TRP A 83 1.73 16.57 3.54
N SER A 84 2.61 15.58 3.46
CA SER A 84 3.88 15.66 2.72
C SER A 84 3.69 15.97 1.23
N PHE A 85 2.66 15.42 0.58
CA PHE A 85 2.34 15.73 -0.82
C PHE A 85 1.99 17.22 -0.97
N PHE A 86 1.09 17.74 -0.14
CA PHE A 86 0.67 19.14 -0.21
C PHE A 86 1.81 20.10 0.12
N VAL A 87 2.65 19.78 1.10
CA VAL A 87 3.81 20.60 1.46
C VAL A 87 4.83 20.65 0.32
N VAL A 88 5.19 19.50 -0.26
CA VAL A 88 6.18 19.42 -1.35
C VAL A 88 5.67 20.13 -2.60
N TRP A 89 4.41 19.92 -2.98
CA TRP A 89 3.82 20.59 -4.15
C TRP A 89 3.65 22.09 -3.93
N SER A 90 3.26 22.53 -2.74
CA SER A 90 3.16 23.95 -2.41
C SER A 90 4.53 24.61 -2.45
N ALA A 91 5.56 23.99 -1.85
CA ALA A 91 6.94 24.46 -1.91
C ALA A 91 7.44 24.53 -3.37
N PHE A 92 7.13 23.52 -4.19
CA PHE A 92 7.47 23.51 -5.61
C PHE A 92 6.81 24.66 -6.38
N PHE A 93 5.50 24.88 -6.21
CA PHE A 93 4.82 25.99 -6.89
C PHE A 93 5.30 27.37 -6.42
N LEU A 94 5.61 27.53 -5.13
CA LEU A 94 6.20 28.76 -4.61
C LEU A 94 7.61 29.00 -5.20
N TRP A 95 8.42 27.94 -5.32
CA TRP A 95 9.73 28.02 -5.96
C TRP A 95 9.64 28.38 -7.45
N MET A 96 8.69 27.76 -8.15
CA MET A 96 8.38 28.07 -9.55
C MET A 96 7.97 29.54 -9.74
N LEU A 97 7.12 30.06 -8.84
CA LEU A 97 6.69 31.45 -8.86
C LEU A 97 7.86 32.41 -8.65
N LEU A 98 8.82 32.06 -7.78
CA LEU A 98 10.06 32.81 -7.60
C LEU A 98 10.89 32.87 -8.90
N GLY A 99 11.01 31.75 -9.62
CA GLY A 99 11.69 31.70 -10.92
C GLY A 99 10.99 32.55 -11.99
N VAL A 100 9.65 32.54 -12.01
CA VAL A 100 8.85 33.37 -12.92
C VAL A 100 9.00 34.86 -12.61
N ILE A 101 8.92 35.25 -11.33
CA ILE A 101 9.11 36.65 -10.92
C ILE A 101 10.51 37.13 -11.29
N TYR A 102 11.54 36.32 -11.06
CA TYR A 102 12.90 36.65 -11.47
C TYR A 102 12.99 36.91 -12.98
N GLY A 103 12.42 36.02 -13.81
CA GLY A 103 12.44 36.20 -15.27
C GLY A 103 11.76 37.49 -15.74
N ILE A 104 10.63 37.87 -15.11
CA ILE A 104 9.90 39.09 -15.48
C ILE A 104 10.64 40.35 -15.01
N VAL A 105 11.16 40.35 -13.78
CA VAL A 105 11.71 41.56 -13.15
C VAL A 105 13.18 41.78 -13.48
N ALA A 106 14.00 40.72 -13.48
CA ALA A 106 15.45 40.84 -13.65
C ALA A 106 15.90 40.67 -15.10
N GLU A 107 15.22 39.81 -15.86
CA GLU A 107 15.56 39.52 -17.26
C GLU A 107 14.61 40.19 -18.27
N GLU A 108 13.57 40.89 -17.77
CA GLU A 108 12.53 41.57 -18.57
C GLU A 108 11.85 40.64 -19.59
N TRP A 109 11.78 39.35 -19.27
CA TRP A 109 11.17 38.35 -20.14
C TRP A 109 9.65 38.40 -20.06
N SER A 110 9.01 37.94 -21.14
CA SER A 110 7.57 37.65 -21.09
C SER A 110 7.27 36.59 -20.03
N PHE A 111 6.03 36.56 -19.53
CA PHE A 111 5.57 35.53 -18.58
C PHE A 111 5.84 34.11 -19.11
N ILE A 112 5.62 33.88 -20.41
CA ILE A 112 5.81 32.57 -21.05
C ILE A 112 7.29 32.17 -21.03
N GLN A 113 8.20 33.08 -21.38
CA GLN A 113 9.65 32.84 -21.33
C GLN A 113 10.13 32.60 -19.89
N SER A 114 9.60 33.35 -18.94
CA SER A 114 9.93 33.22 -17.51
C SER A 114 9.45 31.89 -16.93
N LEU A 115 8.24 31.46 -17.30
CA LEU A 115 7.71 30.14 -16.96
C LEU A 115 8.54 29.03 -17.60
N TYR A 116 8.93 29.21 -18.86
CA TYR A 116 9.78 28.25 -19.56
C TYR A 116 11.17 28.12 -18.92
N PHE A 117 11.78 29.22 -18.48
CA PHE A 117 13.00 29.21 -17.67
C PHE A 117 12.81 28.44 -16.35
N ALA A 118 11.76 28.79 -15.59
CA ALA A 118 11.50 28.19 -14.29
C ALA A 118 11.29 26.66 -14.39
N ILE A 119 10.51 26.19 -15.38
CA ILE A 119 10.24 24.76 -15.59
C ILE A 119 11.51 24.08 -16.08
N SER A 120 12.12 24.59 -17.16
CA SER A 120 13.25 23.90 -17.81
C SER A 120 14.48 23.82 -16.91
N THR A 121 14.72 24.81 -16.04
CA THR A 121 15.84 24.79 -15.10
C THR A 121 15.60 23.76 -13.98
N CYS A 122 14.39 23.69 -13.43
CA CYS A 122 14.02 22.67 -12.42
C CYS A 122 13.99 21.25 -13.00
N SER A 123 13.59 21.09 -14.27
CA SER A 123 13.52 19.80 -14.95
C SER A 123 14.86 19.37 -15.57
N THR A 124 15.98 20.03 -15.24
CA THR A 124 17.33 19.79 -15.80
C THR A 124 17.46 19.99 -17.31
N GLY A 125 16.47 20.59 -17.97
CA GLY A 125 16.49 20.88 -19.40
C GLY A 125 17.33 22.11 -19.76
N GLY A 126 17.32 23.14 -18.92
CA GLY A 126 18.18 24.33 -19.06
C GLY A 126 18.07 25.06 -20.41
N LEU A 127 16.90 25.04 -21.04
CA LEU A 127 16.71 25.48 -22.43
C LEU A 127 16.65 27.00 -22.59
N GLN A 128 16.32 27.72 -21.52
CA GLN A 128 16.33 29.19 -21.47
C GLN A 128 17.54 29.66 -20.66
N GLY A 129 18.50 30.29 -21.32
CA GLY A 129 19.66 30.87 -20.65
C GLY A 129 19.35 32.24 -20.05
N VAL A 130 19.92 32.53 -18.88
CA VAL A 130 19.93 33.86 -18.27
C VAL A 130 20.94 34.78 -18.95
N THR A 131 20.78 36.10 -18.77
CA THR A 131 21.77 37.09 -19.23
C THR A 131 23.15 36.78 -18.62
N ARG A 132 24.22 37.00 -19.39
CA ARG A 132 25.61 36.68 -19.01
C ARG A 132 26.19 37.69 -18.00
N ASN A 133 25.47 37.93 -16.91
CA ASN A 133 25.87 38.74 -15.77
C ASN A 133 26.24 37.82 -14.60
N ASN A 134 27.28 38.17 -13.84
CA ASN A 134 27.74 37.40 -12.67
C ASN A 134 26.59 37.11 -11.68
N TRP A 135 25.70 38.08 -11.46
CA TRP A 135 24.56 37.92 -10.57
C TRP A 135 23.49 36.97 -11.11
N ALA A 136 23.19 37.05 -12.40
CA ALA A 136 22.18 36.22 -13.06
C ALA A 136 22.61 34.75 -13.12
N VAL A 137 23.89 34.50 -13.42
CA VAL A 137 24.48 33.16 -13.43
C VAL A 137 24.49 32.55 -12.02
N LEU A 138 24.85 33.34 -11.00
CA LEU A 138 24.81 32.89 -9.60
C LEU A 138 23.38 32.52 -9.18
N PHE A 139 22.41 33.37 -9.51
CA PHE A 139 21.00 33.10 -9.23
C PHE A 139 20.53 31.82 -9.92
N ALA A 140 20.79 31.66 -11.22
CA ALA A 140 20.41 30.46 -11.95
C ALA A 140 21.04 29.19 -11.37
N GLY A 141 22.30 29.27 -10.91
CA GLY A 141 22.99 28.17 -10.23
C GLY A 141 22.32 27.76 -8.92
N VAL A 142 22.03 28.74 -8.04
CA VAL A 142 21.34 28.47 -6.76
C VAL A 142 19.91 28.00 -7.00
N TYR A 143 19.22 28.59 -7.98
CA TYR A 143 17.87 28.24 -8.37
C TYR A 143 17.79 26.78 -8.83
N ALA A 144 18.73 26.34 -9.66
CA ALA A 144 18.85 24.96 -10.11
C ALA A 144 19.21 23.99 -8.96
N LEU A 145 20.16 24.37 -8.08
CA LEU A 145 20.64 23.54 -6.98
C LEU A 145 19.49 23.11 -6.03
N ILE A 146 18.56 24.02 -5.76
CA ILE A 146 17.40 23.77 -4.88
C ILE A 146 16.20 23.26 -5.68
N GLY A 147 15.99 23.80 -6.89
CA GLY A 147 14.85 23.48 -7.74
C GLY A 147 14.86 22.06 -8.27
N VAL A 148 16.03 21.50 -8.61
CA VAL A 148 16.14 20.14 -9.15
C VAL A 148 15.75 19.07 -8.12
N PRO A 149 16.29 19.05 -6.88
CA PRO A 149 15.83 18.12 -5.85
C PRO A 149 14.35 18.28 -5.51
N LEU A 150 13.85 19.53 -5.45
CA LEU A 150 12.45 19.80 -5.14
C LEU A 150 11.50 19.30 -6.24
N TYR A 151 11.88 19.48 -7.50
CA TYR A 151 11.17 18.92 -8.66
C TYR A 151 11.17 17.39 -8.64
N GLY A 152 12.31 16.77 -8.30
CA GLY A 152 12.42 15.32 -8.13
C GLY A 152 11.52 14.79 -7.02
N ALA A 153 11.46 15.46 -5.87
CA ALA A 153 10.57 15.10 -4.77
C ALA A 153 9.08 15.21 -5.17
N ALA A 154 8.70 16.30 -5.86
CA ALA A 154 7.33 16.48 -6.36
C ALA A 154 6.94 15.37 -7.35
N LEU A 155 7.80 15.07 -8.33
CA LEU A 155 7.58 13.97 -9.28
C LEU A 155 7.53 12.61 -8.60
N GLY A 156 8.39 12.35 -7.62
CA GLY A 156 8.38 11.09 -6.85
C GLY A 156 7.05 10.87 -6.14
N THR A 157 6.52 11.91 -5.47
CA THR A 157 5.20 11.82 -4.82
C THR A 157 4.06 11.59 -5.82
N PHE A 158 4.16 12.16 -7.01
CA PHE A 158 3.19 11.95 -8.09
C PHE A 158 3.26 10.53 -8.68
N ALA A 159 4.47 10.01 -8.86
CA ALA A 159 4.69 8.64 -9.33
C ALA A 159 4.08 7.63 -8.36
N ASN A 160 4.29 7.79 -7.06
CA ASN A 160 3.70 6.92 -6.04
C ASN A 160 2.17 6.88 -6.15
N LEU A 161 1.52 8.03 -6.31
CA LEU A 161 0.06 8.10 -6.48
C LEU A 161 -0.45 7.29 -7.68
N ILE A 162 0.30 7.28 -8.78
CA ILE A 162 -0.04 6.50 -9.98
C ILE A 162 0.22 5.01 -9.73
N VAL A 163 1.39 4.69 -9.17
CA VAL A 163 1.84 3.33 -8.92
C VAL A 163 0.94 2.62 -7.92
N ASP A 164 0.54 3.27 -6.83
CA ASP A 164 -0.32 2.66 -5.80
C ASP A 164 -1.68 2.28 -6.38
N ARG A 165 -2.27 3.16 -7.20
CA ARG A 165 -3.52 2.89 -7.93
C ARG A 165 -3.36 1.76 -8.94
N TYR A 166 -2.24 1.73 -9.64
CA TYR A 166 -1.93 0.68 -10.61
C TYR A 166 -1.75 -0.67 -9.92
N ASN A 167 -0.97 -0.72 -8.83
CA ASN A 167 -0.67 -1.93 -8.07
C ASN A 167 -1.94 -2.53 -7.45
N ALA A 168 -2.80 -1.71 -6.82
CA ALA A 168 -4.06 -2.18 -6.26
C ALA A 168 -4.97 -2.82 -7.32
N LYS A 169 -5.07 -2.19 -8.50
CA LYS A 169 -5.88 -2.70 -9.61
C LYS A 169 -5.26 -3.94 -10.26
N MET A 170 -3.94 -3.99 -10.40
CA MET A 170 -3.21 -5.15 -10.91
C MET A 170 -3.37 -6.36 -9.99
N PHE A 171 -3.32 -6.16 -8.68
CA PHE A 171 -3.49 -7.22 -7.70
C PHE A 171 -4.89 -7.85 -7.79
N ASP A 172 -5.93 -7.02 -7.87
CA ASP A 172 -7.32 -7.48 -8.00
C ASP A 172 -7.59 -8.18 -9.35
N ASN A 173 -7.04 -7.65 -10.44
CA ASN A 173 -7.14 -8.28 -11.76
C ASN A 173 -6.44 -9.64 -11.78
N LYS A 174 -5.20 -9.73 -11.29
CA LYS A 174 -4.44 -10.98 -11.23
C LYS A 174 -5.11 -12.01 -10.35
N MET A 175 -5.75 -11.61 -9.25
CA MET A 175 -6.50 -12.54 -8.39
C MET A 175 -7.60 -13.27 -9.18
N ASN A 176 -8.26 -12.58 -10.11
CA ASN A 176 -9.41 -13.12 -10.86
C ASN A 176 -9.06 -13.67 -12.25
N GLU A 177 -7.82 -13.53 -12.71
CA GLU A 177 -7.38 -14.02 -14.02
C GLU A 177 -7.28 -15.55 -14.07
N LYS A 178 -7.26 -16.14 -15.28
CA LYS A 178 -6.97 -17.58 -15.43
C LYS A 178 -5.48 -17.84 -15.23
N PHE A 179 -5.13 -19.04 -14.77
CA PHE A 179 -3.73 -19.45 -14.66
C PHE A 179 -3.06 -19.53 -16.03
N GLU A 180 -1.81 -19.10 -16.09
CA GLU A 180 -0.97 -19.32 -17.25
C GLU A 180 -0.57 -20.80 -17.33
N THR A 181 -0.41 -21.36 -18.53
CA THR A 181 0.00 -22.76 -18.74
C THR A 181 1.28 -23.11 -17.99
N SER A 182 2.23 -22.18 -17.91
CA SER A 182 3.48 -22.36 -17.18
C SER A 182 3.28 -22.45 -15.66
N GLU A 183 2.28 -21.77 -15.10
CA GLU A 183 1.90 -21.83 -13.68
C GLU A 183 1.22 -23.16 -13.36
N VAL A 184 0.27 -23.58 -14.21
CA VAL A 184 -0.41 -24.87 -14.08
C VAL A 184 0.59 -26.02 -14.08
N GLN A 185 1.50 -26.06 -15.07
CA GLN A 185 2.51 -27.11 -15.17
C GLN A 185 3.46 -27.16 -13.95
N PHE A 186 3.77 -26.00 -13.37
CA PHE A 186 4.61 -25.95 -12.19
C PHE A 186 3.90 -26.45 -10.95
N VAL A 187 2.64 -26.06 -10.77
CA VAL A 187 1.78 -26.57 -9.69
C VAL A 187 1.62 -28.09 -9.82
N GLU A 188 1.38 -28.60 -11.03
CA GLU A 188 1.33 -30.03 -11.31
C GLU A 188 2.66 -30.73 -11.00
N HIS A 189 3.79 -30.17 -11.41
CA HIS A 189 5.11 -30.77 -11.14
C HIS A 189 5.44 -30.80 -9.64
N ILE A 190 5.08 -29.74 -8.92
CA ILE A 190 5.31 -29.61 -7.49
C ILE A 190 4.37 -30.51 -6.69
N ASN A 191 3.09 -30.59 -7.07
CA ASN A 191 2.06 -31.39 -6.39
C ASN A 191 1.93 -32.84 -6.89
N GLY A 192 2.70 -33.24 -7.90
CA GLY A 192 2.59 -34.51 -8.64
C GLY A 192 2.85 -35.82 -7.89
N HIS A 193 2.63 -35.85 -6.56
CA HIS A 193 2.70 -37.07 -5.75
C HIS A 193 1.42 -37.31 -4.91
N LYS A 194 0.39 -36.47 -5.03
CA LYS A 194 -0.91 -36.69 -4.39
C LYS A 194 -1.96 -36.97 -5.45
N ASP A 195 -2.42 -38.22 -5.48
CA ASP A 195 -3.50 -38.71 -6.35
C ASP A 195 -4.87 -38.30 -5.76
N THR A 196 -5.01 -37.02 -5.38
CA THR A 196 -6.21 -36.49 -4.72
C THR A 196 -6.97 -35.58 -5.67
N GLU A 197 -8.25 -35.88 -5.88
CA GLU A 197 -9.18 -35.07 -6.70
C GLU A 197 -9.35 -33.63 -6.17
N TYR A 198 -8.99 -33.38 -4.91
CA TYR A 198 -9.14 -32.10 -4.23
C TYR A 198 -7.78 -31.47 -3.89
N MET A 199 -7.71 -30.14 -4.03
CA MET A 199 -6.57 -29.31 -3.62
C MET A 199 -6.75 -28.85 -2.17
N ASP A 200 -5.69 -28.94 -1.36
CA ASP A 200 -5.73 -28.44 0.01
C ASP A 200 -5.53 -26.90 0.09
N MET A 201 -5.84 -26.29 1.24
CA MET A 201 -5.72 -24.83 1.40
C MET A 201 -4.28 -24.32 1.23
N VAL A 202 -3.28 -25.13 1.58
CA VAL A 202 -1.86 -24.75 1.46
C VAL A 202 -1.47 -24.74 -0.01
N GLU A 203 -1.83 -25.79 -0.74
CA GLU A 203 -1.64 -25.90 -2.19
C GLU A 203 -2.36 -24.75 -2.91
N PHE A 204 -3.59 -24.42 -2.52
CA PHE A 204 -4.30 -23.27 -3.07
C PHE A 204 -3.55 -21.95 -2.81
N MET A 205 -3.06 -21.72 -1.58
CA MET A 205 -2.30 -20.51 -1.26
C MET A 205 -0.99 -20.40 -2.03
N GLU A 206 -0.22 -21.49 -2.16
CA GLU A 206 1.03 -21.52 -2.93
C GLU A 206 0.79 -21.14 -4.39
N VAL A 207 -0.28 -21.68 -4.97
CA VAL A 207 -0.73 -21.36 -6.33
C VAL A 207 -1.10 -19.88 -6.46
N GLN A 208 -1.88 -19.32 -5.51
CA GLN A 208 -2.26 -17.91 -5.55
C GLN A 208 -1.05 -16.97 -5.35
N PHE A 209 -0.10 -17.32 -4.48
CA PHE A 209 1.10 -16.51 -4.27
C PHE A 209 2.02 -16.46 -5.48
N LEU A 210 2.12 -17.58 -6.21
CA LEU A 210 2.84 -17.63 -7.48
C LEU A 210 2.16 -16.73 -8.52
N LYS A 211 0.83 -16.84 -8.64
CA LYS A 211 0.00 -16.06 -9.58
C LYS A 211 0.09 -14.55 -9.34
N LEU A 212 0.08 -14.14 -8.07
CA LEU A 212 0.22 -12.74 -7.69
C LEU A 212 1.65 -12.23 -7.89
N GLY A 213 2.63 -13.12 -8.14
CA GLY A 213 4.05 -12.77 -8.22
C GLY A 213 4.65 -12.35 -6.89
N LEU A 214 4.00 -12.72 -5.77
CA LEU A 214 4.50 -12.44 -4.42
C LEU A 214 5.65 -13.37 -4.03
N VAL A 215 5.72 -14.55 -4.66
CA VAL A 215 6.73 -15.57 -4.39
C VAL A 215 7.25 -16.13 -5.70
N GLU A 216 8.57 -16.21 -5.83
CA GLU A 216 9.23 -16.81 -6.97
C GLU A 216 9.21 -18.35 -6.91
N ARG A 217 9.27 -19.00 -8.08
CA ARG A 217 9.25 -20.47 -8.21
C ARG A 217 10.36 -21.16 -7.42
N ASP A 218 11.57 -20.60 -7.48
CA ASP A 218 12.74 -21.15 -6.80
C ASP A 218 12.60 -21.04 -5.28
N LEU A 219 12.02 -19.95 -4.79
CA LEU A 219 11.74 -19.76 -3.37
C LEU A 219 10.71 -20.77 -2.86
N LEU A 220 9.61 -20.99 -3.60
CA LEU A 220 8.63 -22.03 -3.24
C LEU A 220 9.28 -23.42 -3.16
N LYS A 221 10.15 -23.76 -4.11
CA LYS A 221 10.88 -25.02 -4.10
C LYS A 221 11.78 -25.14 -2.87
N GLN A 222 12.54 -24.10 -2.55
CA GLN A 222 13.40 -24.07 -1.35
C GLN A 222 12.59 -24.23 -0.06
N LEU A 223 11.42 -23.58 0.05
CA LEU A 223 10.54 -23.71 1.21
C LEU A 223 10.01 -25.14 1.36
N ARG A 224 9.61 -25.77 0.25
CA ARG A 224 9.15 -27.17 0.24
C ARG A 224 10.27 -28.14 0.60
N ASP A 225 11.49 -27.91 0.13
CA ASP A 225 12.65 -28.72 0.48
C ASP A 225 13.00 -28.58 1.97
N GLN A 226 12.97 -27.35 2.52
CA GLN A 226 13.14 -27.11 3.96
C GLN A 226 12.06 -27.80 4.79
N PHE A 227 10.82 -27.81 4.31
CA PHE A 227 9.73 -28.51 4.97
C PHE A 227 9.95 -30.03 4.96
N LYS A 228 10.35 -30.61 3.82
CA LYS A 228 10.67 -32.04 3.68
C LYS A 228 11.82 -32.48 4.60
N ASP A 229 12.84 -31.65 4.76
CA ASP A 229 13.95 -31.92 5.68
C ASP A 229 13.49 -32.03 7.15
N LEU A 230 12.43 -31.31 7.50
CA LEU A 230 11.82 -31.32 8.83
C LEU A 230 10.78 -32.44 8.98
N ASP A 231 10.02 -32.75 7.93
CA ASP A 231 9.03 -33.83 7.89
C ASP A 231 9.67 -35.17 7.49
N LYS A 232 10.58 -35.65 8.34
CA LYS A 232 11.31 -36.92 8.10
C LYS A 232 10.41 -38.14 7.98
N GLU A 233 9.20 -38.06 8.53
CA GLU A 233 8.21 -39.15 8.53
C GLU A 233 7.29 -39.10 7.30
N GLY A 234 7.40 -38.05 6.46
CA GLY A 234 6.59 -37.90 5.24
C GLY A 234 5.09 -37.76 5.53
N THR A 235 4.73 -37.22 6.69
CA THR A 235 3.35 -37.13 7.17
C THR A 235 2.57 -35.95 6.58
N GLY A 236 3.27 -35.05 5.87
CA GLY A 236 2.75 -33.76 5.44
C GLY A 236 2.60 -32.77 6.59
N LYS A 237 3.14 -33.06 7.77
CA LYS A 237 3.01 -32.25 8.99
C LYS A 237 4.32 -32.20 9.75
N VAL A 238 4.69 -31.01 10.23
CA VAL A 238 5.86 -30.84 11.10
C VAL A 238 5.39 -30.41 12.48
N LYS A 239 5.98 -31.00 13.53
CA LYS A 239 5.73 -30.59 14.92
C LYS A 239 6.23 -29.16 15.13
N LYS A 240 5.37 -28.29 15.67
CA LYS A 240 5.67 -26.86 15.92
C LYS A 240 6.96 -26.66 16.73
N GLU A 241 7.18 -27.51 17.73
CA GLU A 241 8.37 -27.50 18.59
C GLU A 241 9.66 -27.67 17.80
N LEU A 242 9.66 -28.56 16.79
CA LEU A 242 10.83 -28.85 15.96
C LEU A 242 11.21 -27.64 15.10
N VAL A 243 10.22 -26.92 14.58
CA VAL A 243 10.43 -25.70 13.79
C VAL A 243 11.08 -24.62 14.67
N ILE A 244 10.48 -24.37 15.85
CA ILE A 244 10.96 -23.36 16.80
C ILE A 244 12.37 -23.69 17.29
N GLU A 245 12.66 -24.97 17.57
CA GLU A 245 13.98 -25.39 18.02
C GLU A 245 15.04 -25.23 16.92
N THR A 246 14.69 -25.56 15.68
CA THR A 246 15.58 -25.37 14.52
C THR A 246 15.96 -23.90 14.34
N ASP A 247 15.00 -22.99 14.48
CA ASP A 247 15.26 -21.56 14.41
C ASP A 247 16.06 -21.04 15.61
N LYS A 248 15.76 -21.48 16.84
CA LYS A 248 16.57 -21.16 18.03
C LYS A 248 18.04 -21.57 17.85
N ARG A 249 18.29 -22.74 17.27
CA ARG A 249 19.65 -23.23 16.96
C ARG A 249 20.33 -22.38 15.89
N ARG A 250 19.60 -21.95 14.85
CA ARG A 250 20.11 -21.02 13.82
C ARG A 250 20.47 -19.66 14.42
N ILE A 251 19.58 -19.04 15.20
CA ILE A 251 19.82 -17.77 15.90
C ILE A 251 21.06 -17.86 16.78
N THR A 252 21.19 -18.93 17.57
CA THR A 252 22.34 -19.15 18.46
C THR A 252 23.66 -19.27 17.68
N ARG A 253 23.65 -19.94 16.52
CA ARG A 253 24.83 -20.04 15.64
C ARG A 253 25.23 -18.69 15.06
N VAL A 254 24.27 -17.92 14.56
CA VAL A 254 24.52 -16.58 14.01
C VAL A 254 25.09 -15.63 15.07
N ASN A 255 24.54 -15.66 16.29
CA ASN A 255 25.03 -14.85 17.41
C ASN A 255 26.48 -15.23 17.78
N LYS A 256 26.78 -16.54 17.91
CA LYS A 256 28.16 -17.01 18.14
C LYS A 256 29.13 -16.62 17.02
N GLN A 257 28.67 -16.54 15.78
CA GLN A 257 29.49 -16.16 14.64
C GLN A 257 29.76 -14.65 14.63
N LYS A 258 28.75 -13.83 14.96
CA LYS A 258 28.91 -12.38 15.17
C LYS A 258 29.85 -12.06 16.33
N GLU A 259 29.75 -12.77 17.45
CA GLU A 259 30.68 -12.62 18.59
C GLU A 259 32.12 -12.93 18.19
N LYS A 260 32.35 -13.99 17.41
CA LYS A 260 33.70 -14.34 16.89
C LYS A 260 34.25 -13.35 15.87
N LEU A 261 33.39 -12.68 15.10
CA LEU A 261 33.77 -11.64 14.14
C LEU A 261 34.05 -10.31 14.86
N GLY A 262 33.20 -9.91 15.81
CA GLY A 262 33.43 -8.72 16.65
C GLY A 262 34.66 -8.86 17.57
N ALA A 263 34.98 -10.06 18.04
CA ALA A 263 36.20 -10.33 18.79
C ALA A 263 37.49 -10.32 17.92
N LYS A 264 37.36 -10.36 16.58
CA LYS A 264 38.49 -10.23 15.65
C LYS A 264 38.76 -8.79 15.20
N GLU A 265 37.85 -7.86 15.46
CA GLU A 265 37.96 -6.43 15.09
C GLU A 265 38.45 -5.53 16.23
N GLN A 266 38.74 -6.08 17.41
CA GLN A 266 39.42 -5.37 18.49
C GLN A 266 40.92 -5.71 18.45
N PRO A 267 41.83 -4.74 18.21
CA PRO A 267 43.28 -4.96 18.28
C PRO A 267 43.77 -5.26 19.69
#